data_AF-A0A3D5JI67-F1
#
_entry.id   AF-A0A3D5JI67-F1
#
_cell.length_a   1.000
_cell.length_b   1.000
_cell.length_c   1.000
_cell.angle_alpha   90.00
_cell.angle_beta   90.00
_cell.angle_gamma   90.00
#
_symmetry.space_group_name_H-M   'P 1'
#
loop_
_entity.id
_entity.type
_entity.pdbx_description
1 polymer ?
#
loop_
_entity_poly.entity_id
_entity_poly.type
_entity_poly.pdbx_seq_one_letter_code
_entity_poly.pdbx_strand_id
1 'polypeptide(L)'
;DPSGAPLAGPFILYLRAEGRHIRFDIRDEVDTELAQFYMALGPLRRVMRDYFHVCDTYYDAIRTKSPSQIQAIDMGRRALHNEGADILRDRLDGKVSTDEMTSRRLFTLICVLQTR
;
A
#
# COMPACT_ATOMS: atom_id res chain seq x y z
N ASP A 1 17.35 -9.58 -17.15
CA ASP A 1 18.71 -10.12 -17.12
C ASP A 1 18.64 -11.65 -17.26
N PRO A 2 19.29 -12.27 -18.26
CA PRO A 2 19.33 -13.72 -18.42
C PRO A 2 19.98 -14.47 -17.24
N SER A 3 20.62 -13.78 -16.30
CA SER A 3 21.20 -14.36 -15.08
C SER A 3 20.17 -14.75 -14.01
N GLY A 4 18.93 -14.24 -14.10
CA GLY A 4 17.93 -14.38 -13.04
C GLY A 4 18.24 -13.58 -11.76
N ALA A 5 19.31 -12.78 -11.75
CA ALA A 5 19.62 -11.90 -10.65
C ALA A 5 18.55 -10.80 -10.49
N PRO A 6 18.19 -10.41 -9.25
CA PRO A 6 17.32 -9.27 -9.02
C PRO A 6 17.91 -8.02 -9.67
N LEU A 7 17.07 -7.25 -10.36
CA LEU A 7 17.48 -5.96 -10.90
C LEU A 7 17.93 -5.05 -9.75
N ALA A 8 19.01 -4.31 -9.97
CA ALA A 8 19.45 -3.26 -9.06
C ALA A 8 18.79 -1.94 -9.47
N GLY A 9 18.26 -1.20 -8.49
CA GLY A 9 17.69 0.13 -8.70
C GLY A 9 18.77 1.22 -8.88
N PRO A 10 18.37 2.50 -8.92
CA PRO A 10 17.05 3.00 -8.55
C PRO A 10 15.95 2.67 -9.58
N PHE A 11 14.71 2.61 -9.10
CA PHE A 11 13.53 2.37 -9.93
C PHE A 11 12.55 3.53 -9.83
N ILE A 12 11.85 3.80 -10.94
CA ILE A 12 10.66 4.64 -10.96
C ILE A 12 9.44 3.71 -10.93
N LEU A 13 8.49 3.99 -10.03
CA LEU A 13 7.25 3.21 -9.90
C LEU A 13 6.03 4.09 -10.20
N TYR A 14 5.29 3.72 -11.23
CA TYR A 14 3.96 4.25 -11.53
C TYR A 14 2.88 3.31 -10.99
N LEU A 15 2.03 3.84 -10.10
CA LEU A 15 0.85 3.15 -9.57
C LEU A 15 -0.43 3.73 -10.16
N ARG A 16 -1.29 2.87 -10.70
CA ARG A 16 -2.58 3.29 -11.29
C ARG A 16 -3.72 2.38 -10.86
N ALA A 17 -4.78 2.97 -10.33
CA ALA A 17 -6.01 2.24 -10.03
C ALA A 17 -6.82 2.01 -11.32
N GLU A 18 -7.16 0.75 -11.59
CA GLU A 18 -7.91 0.32 -12.77
C GLU A 18 -9.02 -0.66 -12.36
N GLY A 19 -10.22 -0.11 -12.09
CA GLY A 19 -11.37 -0.89 -11.65
C GLY A 19 -11.12 -1.60 -10.32
N ARG A 20 -11.00 -2.93 -10.35
CA ARG A 20 -10.74 -3.77 -9.16
C ARG A 20 -9.26 -4.15 -9.00
N HIS A 21 -8.38 -3.56 -9.80
CA HIS A 21 -6.95 -3.83 -9.82
C HIS A 21 -6.13 -2.57 -9.58
N ILE A 22 -4.91 -2.76 -9.13
CA ILE A 22 -3.84 -1.77 -9.18
C ILE A 22 -2.80 -2.23 -10.19
N ARG A 23 -2.41 -1.34 -11.10
CA ARG A 23 -1.32 -1.56 -12.03
C ARG A 23 -0.01 -1.07 -11.41
N PHE A 24 0.99 -1.93 -11.42
CA PHE A 24 2.38 -1.61 -11.14
C PHE A 24 3.12 -1.52 -12.48
N ASP A 25 3.71 -0.36 -12.74
CA ASP A 25 4.56 -0.08 -13.91
C ASP A 25 5.93 0.36 -13.36
N ILE A 26 6.92 -0.52 -13.51
CA ILE A 26 8.26 -0.42 -12.91
C ILE A 26 9.24 -0.09 -14.02
N ARG A 27 10.02 0.96 -13.82
CA ARG A 27 10.90 1.53 -14.82
C ARG A 27 12.29 1.80 -14.27
N ASP A 28 13.26 1.89 -15.16
CA ASP A 28 14.61 2.32 -14.82
C ASP A 28 14.70 3.84 -14.56
N GLU A 29 15.89 4.32 -14.24
CA GLU A 29 16.16 5.73 -13.94
C GLU A 29 15.97 6.68 -15.12
N VAL A 30 15.91 6.16 -16.36
CA VAL A 30 15.65 6.95 -17.58
C VAL A 30 14.23 6.75 -18.11
N ASP A 31 13.32 6.26 -17.26
CA ASP A 31 11.89 6.05 -17.54
C ASP A 31 11.59 4.97 -18.61
N THR A 32 12.51 4.00 -18.79
CA THR A 32 12.28 2.83 -19.66
C THR A 32 11.52 1.74 -18.90
N GLU A 33 10.47 1.19 -19.50
CA GLU A 33 9.69 0.09 -18.92
C GLU A 33 10.55 -1.18 -18.72
N LEU A 34 10.63 -1.65 -17.47
CA LEU A 34 11.30 -2.90 -17.11
C LEU A 34 10.30 -4.04 -16.91
N ALA A 35 9.17 -3.75 -16.25
CA ALA A 35 8.12 -4.70 -15.99
C ALA A 35 6.79 -4.01 -15.70
N GLN A 36 5.69 -4.67 -16.08
CA GLN A 36 4.35 -4.25 -15.71
C GLN A 36 3.49 -5.44 -15.29
N PHE A 37 2.63 -5.21 -14.29
CA PHE A 37 1.63 -6.20 -13.91
C PHE A 37 0.43 -5.57 -13.20
N TYR A 38 -0.67 -6.31 -13.21
CA TYR A 38 -1.87 -6.01 -12.43
C TYR A 38 -1.92 -6.87 -11.18
N MET A 39 -2.36 -6.25 -10.08
CA MET A 39 -2.68 -6.93 -8.83
C MET A 39 -4.14 -6.69 -8.48
N ALA A 40 -4.90 -7.76 -8.26
CA ALA A 40 -6.28 -7.65 -7.80
C ALA A 40 -6.32 -7.12 -6.36
N LEU A 41 -7.20 -6.14 -6.10
CA LEU A 41 -7.39 -5.56 -4.77
C LEU A 41 -8.27 -6.39 -3.85
N GLY A 42 -8.87 -7.48 -4.35
CA GLY A 42 -9.75 -8.39 -3.63
C GLY A 42 -9.27 -8.75 -2.20
N PRO A 43 -8.03 -9.26 -2.05
CA PRO A 43 -7.46 -9.61 -0.75
C PRO A 43 -7.32 -8.42 0.22
N LEU A 44 -7.15 -7.19 -0.28
CA LEU A 44 -6.98 -5.98 0.54
C LEU A 44 -8.32 -5.33 0.92
N ARG A 45 -9.45 -5.70 0.30
CA ARG A 45 -10.72 -4.97 0.45
C ARG A 45 -11.17 -4.82 1.91
N ARG A 46 -11.00 -5.87 2.71
CA ARG A 46 -11.40 -5.86 4.13
C ARG A 46 -10.58 -4.83 4.92
N VAL A 47 -9.26 -4.99 4.94
CA VAL A 47 -8.35 -4.13 5.71
C VAL A 47 -8.43 -2.68 5.25
N MET A 48 -8.61 -2.44 3.94
CA MET A 48 -8.79 -1.08 3.40
C MET A 48 -10.08 -0.43 3.90
N ARG A 49 -11.21 -1.14 3.89
CA ARG A 49 -12.48 -0.62 4.41
C ARG A 49 -12.37 -0.30 5.89
N ASP A 50 -11.78 -1.21 6.67
CA ASP A 50 -11.61 -1.04 8.11
C ASP A 50 -10.65 0.13 8.40
N TYR A 51 -9.60 0.29 7.58
CA TYR A 51 -8.68 1.44 7.61
C TYR A 51 -9.40 2.77 7.35
N PHE A 52 -10.23 2.85 6.31
CA PHE A 52 -10.98 4.06 6.00
C PHE A 52 -11.94 4.44 7.13
N HIS A 53 -12.65 3.46 7.70
CA HIS A 53 -13.53 3.71 8.84
C HIS A 53 -12.78 4.25 10.08
N VAL A 54 -11.59 3.73 10.34
CA VAL A 54 -10.74 4.23 11.44
C VAL A 54 -10.23 5.64 11.16
N CYS A 55 -9.92 5.98 9.91
CA CYS A 55 -9.56 7.35 9.53
C CYS A 55 -10.70 8.34 9.76
N ASP A 56 -11.94 7.98 9.40
CA ASP A 56 -13.12 8.81 9.64
C ASP A 56 -13.33 9.00 11.15
N THR A 57 -13.26 7.91 11.92
CA THR A 57 -13.37 7.93 13.37
C THR A 57 -12.29 8.80 14.02
N TYR A 58 -11.06 8.73 13.51
CA TYR A 58 -9.95 9.58 13.96
C TYR A 58 -10.25 11.06 13.71
N TYR A 59 -10.77 11.40 12.53
CA TYR A 59 -11.10 12.78 12.16
C TYR A 59 -12.20 13.40 13.04
N ASP A 60 -13.21 12.60 13.41
CA ASP A 60 -14.24 13.03 14.36
C ASP A 60 -13.69 13.14 15.79
N ALA A 61 -12.78 12.23 16.16
CA ALA A 61 -12.20 12.18 17.50
C ALA A 61 -11.29 13.35 17.80
N ILE A 62 -10.47 13.83 16.84
CA ILE A 62 -9.56 14.96 17.07
C ILE A 62 -10.29 16.27 17.45
N ARG A 63 -11.59 16.37 17.15
CA ARG A 63 -12.41 17.53 17.49
C ARG A 63 -13.08 17.44 18.86
N THR A 64 -13.25 16.23 19.41
CA THR A 64 -14.20 15.98 20.52
C THR A 64 -13.68 15.08 21.63
N LYS A 65 -12.62 14.30 21.40
CA LYS A 65 -12.15 13.26 22.32
C LYS A 65 -10.88 13.68 23.05
N SER A 66 -10.62 13.02 24.17
CA SER A 66 -9.39 13.22 24.95
C SER A 66 -8.16 12.67 24.21
N PRO A 67 -6.94 13.17 24.51
CA PRO A 67 -5.71 12.69 23.88
C PRO A 67 -5.50 11.16 23.98
N SER A 68 -5.83 10.54 25.11
CA SER A 68 -5.69 9.09 25.30
C SER A 68 -6.63 8.29 24.39
N GLN A 69 -7.85 8.78 24.18
CA GLN A 69 -8.81 8.17 23.25
C GLN A 69 -8.36 8.32 21.79
N ILE A 70 -7.81 9.48 21.41
CA ILE A 70 -7.25 9.71 20.07
C ILE A 70 -6.07 8.75 19.83
N GLN A 71 -5.18 8.59 20.83
CA GLN A 71 -4.05 7.67 20.73
C GLN A 71 -4.49 6.22 20.54
N ALA A 72 -5.54 5.78 21.22
CA ALA A 72 -6.09 4.43 21.03
C ALA A 72 -6.59 4.19 19.59
N ILE A 73 -7.26 5.18 18.99
CA ILE A 73 -7.71 5.12 17.60
C ILE A 73 -6.50 5.07 16.65
N ASP A 74 -5.49 5.92 16.88
CA ASP A 74 -4.29 5.96 16.06
C ASP A 74 -3.45 4.67 16.16
N MET A 75 -3.44 4.00 17.31
CA MET A 75 -2.87 2.66 17.43
C MET A 75 -3.61 1.65 16.55
N GLY A 76 -4.94 1.65 16.55
CA GLY A 76 -5.75 0.81 15.65
C GLY A 76 -5.46 1.11 14.18
N ARG A 77 -5.32 2.39 13.82
CA ARG A 77 -4.93 2.83 12.48
C ARG A 77 -3.57 2.26 12.07
N ARG A 78 -2.58 2.31 12.97
CA ARG A 78 -1.24 1.75 12.71
C ARG A 78 -1.26 0.24 12.54
N ALA A 79 -2.09 -0.48 13.29
CA ALA A 79 -2.23 -1.93 13.17
C ALA A 79 -2.79 -2.32 11.79
N LEU A 80 -3.82 -1.60 11.32
CA LEU A 80 -4.40 -1.82 9.99
C LEU A 80 -3.40 -1.55 8.85
N HIS A 81 -2.52 -0.55 9.02
CA HIS A 81 -1.41 -0.33 8.08
C HIS A 81 -0.43 -1.50 8.04
N ASN A 82 -0.10 -2.10 9.19
CA ASN A 82 0.79 -3.26 9.24
C ASN A 82 0.14 -4.48 8.59
N GLU A 83 -1.11 -4.77 8.95
CA GLU A 83 -1.88 -5.88 8.34
C GLU A 83 -1.97 -5.71 6.82
N GLY A 84 -2.28 -4.49 6.34
CA GLY A 84 -2.33 -4.19 4.92
C GLY A 84 -0.98 -4.33 4.22
N ALA A 85 0.11 -3.95 4.89
CA ALA A 85 1.48 -4.10 4.39
C ALA A 85 1.91 -5.56 4.29
N ASP A 86 1.55 -6.39 5.27
CA ASP A 86 1.85 -7.82 5.26
C ASP A 86 1.11 -8.53 4.11
N ILE A 87 -0.21 -8.30 4.00
CA ILE A 87 -1.01 -8.83 2.88
C ILE A 87 -0.42 -8.35 1.55
N LEU A 88 -0.05 -7.07 1.43
CA LEU A 88 0.51 -6.55 0.19
C LEU A 88 1.84 -7.23 -0.16
N ARG A 89 2.74 -7.41 0.80
CA ARG A 89 4.04 -8.06 0.58
C ARG A 89 3.86 -9.50 0.12
N ASP A 90 2.96 -10.25 0.75
CA ASP A 90 2.65 -11.63 0.35
C ASP A 90 2.06 -11.71 -1.07
N ARG A 91 1.30 -10.69 -1.49
CA ARG A 91 0.75 -10.60 -2.85
C ARG A 91 1.78 -10.19 -3.90
N LEU A 92 2.84 -9.51 -3.48
CA LEU A 92 3.96 -9.09 -4.33
C LEU A 92 5.05 -10.16 -4.44
N ASP A 93 5.07 -11.14 -3.54
CA ASP A 93 6.03 -12.23 -3.56
C ASP A 93 6.06 -12.94 -4.94
N GLY A 94 7.26 -13.25 -5.40
CA GLY A 94 7.51 -13.75 -6.75
C GLY A 94 7.40 -12.72 -7.88
N LYS A 95 7.02 -11.47 -7.61
CA LYS A 95 6.99 -10.37 -8.59
C LYS A 95 7.92 -9.22 -8.24
N VAL A 96 7.87 -8.77 -6.98
CA VAL A 96 8.62 -7.62 -6.48
C VAL A 96 9.11 -7.94 -5.07
N SER A 97 10.42 -7.82 -4.85
CA SER A 97 10.99 -7.87 -3.50
C SER A 97 10.85 -6.51 -2.85
N THR A 98 10.28 -6.46 -1.64
CA THR A 98 10.08 -5.22 -0.91
C THR A 98 10.23 -5.46 0.59
N ASP A 99 10.83 -4.49 1.29
CA ASP A 99 10.91 -4.50 2.74
C ASP A 99 9.57 -4.05 3.38
N GLU A 100 9.43 -4.26 4.69
CA GLU A 100 8.22 -3.92 5.45
C GLU A 100 7.84 -2.44 5.34
N MET A 101 8.83 -1.54 5.43
CA MET A 101 8.59 -0.10 5.41
C MET A 101 8.14 0.37 4.03
N THR A 102 8.72 -0.18 2.98
CA THR A 102 8.33 0.07 1.59
C THR A 102 6.92 -0.49 1.33
N SER A 103 6.62 -1.72 1.76
CA SER A 103 5.27 -2.29 1.64
C SER A 103 4.22 -1.43 2.34
N ARG A 104 4.51 -0.95 3.56
CA ARG A 104 3.61 -0.06 4.30
C ARG A 104 3.36 1.27 3.58
N ARG A 105 4.38 1.86 2.95
CA ARG A 105 4.24 3.06 2.11
C ARG A 105 3.39 2.78 0.86
N LEU A 106 3.62 1.65 0.20
CA LEU A 106 2.82 1.24 -0.97
C LEU A 106 1.36 1.00 -0.60
N PHE A 107 1.08 0.33 0.52
CA PHE A 107 -0.29 0.17 1.03
C PHE A 107 -0.97 1.53 1.25
N THR A 108 -0.25 2.48 1.85
CA THR A 108 -0.76 3.86 2.03
C THR A 108 -1.13 4.52 0.68
N LEU A 109 -0.24 4.44 -0.31
CA LEU A 109 -0.49 4.99 -1.65
C LEU A 109 -1.68 4.31 -2.35
N ILE A 110 -1.79 2.99 -2.24
CA ILE A 110 -2.91 2.22 -2.79
C ILE A 110 -4.22 2.67 -2.14
N CYS A 111 -4.25 2.82 -0.82
CA CYS A 111 -5.41 3.35 -0.11
C CYS A 111 -5.82 4.73 -0.65
N VAL A 112 -4.87 5.66 -0.81
CA VAL A 112 -5.14 6.98 -1.39
C VAL A 112 -5.72 6.89 -2.80
N LEU A 113 -5.22 5.98 -3.64
CA LEU A 113 -5.74 5.76 -5.00
C LEU A 113 -7.15 5.13 -5.02
N GLN A 114 -7.61 4.55 -3.91
CA GLN A 114 -8.97 4.03 -3.76
C GLN A 114 -9.94 5.03 -3.10
N THR A 115 -9.42 6.09 -2.47
CA THR A 115 -10.24 7.19 -1.96
C THR A 115 -10.76 8.01 -3.14
N ARG A 116 -12.04 7.87 -3.45
CA ARG A 116 -12.80 8.80 -4.31
C ARG A 116 -13.91 9.42 -3.49
#